data_AF-A0A0N4WWP9-F1
#
_entry.id   AF-A0A0N4WWP9-F1
#
_cell.length_a   1.000
_cell.length_b   1.000
_cell.length_c   1.000
_cell.angle_alpha   90.00
_cell.angle_beta   90.00
_cell.angle_gamma   90.00
#
_symmetry.space_group_name_H-M   'P 1'
#
loop_
_entity.id
_entity.type
_entity.pdbx_description
1 polymer ?
#
loop_
_entity_poly.entity_id
_entity_poly.type
_entity_poly.pdbx_seq_one_letter_code
_entity_poly.pdbx_strand_id
1 'polypeptide(L)'
;MYSGHTIATIHCTEKITHLIYCNSFFSGPKKENLLIKFPSYKTAGVEFHEETNAQGHKCFRMSGGKVEVFPPGLNGSKKYYVHLETRIGIHGKPERCVNADSNGCGGIGSCVHCDICHTMGGSLKNFVQIFQGNKPAQCSSQGLPAGSYTDLSLKVCLPTKNELLPFLDQNASRAEQLWDLFVSSRARSGEIPLVIAARIFDRPINNLSAKEMNDLLHDSKDGMIGCHWIYATVSQQN
;
A
#
# COMPACT_ATOMS: atom_id res chain seq x y z
N MET A 1 -0.07 13.68 -46.19
CA MET A 1 -0.45 14.26 -44.89
C MET A 1 -1.50 13.34 -44.29
N TYR A 2 -1.11 12.44 -43.39
CA TYR A 2 -2.07 11.61 -42.66
C TYR A 2 -2.21 12.16 -41.24
N SER A 3 -3.48 12.28 -40.87
CA SER A 3 -4.06 12.86 -39.67
C SER A 3 -3.44 12.33 -38.37
N GLY A 4 -3.07 13.26 -37.49
CA GLY A 4 -2.65 12.96 -36.13
C GLY A 4 -3.80 12.36 -35.32
N HIS A 5 -3.55 11.19 -34.75
CA HIS A 5 -4.36 10.65 -33.66
C HIS A 5 -4.06 11.46 -32.39
N THR A 6 -5.00 12.31 -31.99
CA THR A 6 -5.00 12.90 -30.64
C THR A 6 -5.39 11.78 -29.67
N ILE A 7 -4.39 11.23 -28.97
CA ILE A 7 -4.63 10.36 -27.80
C ILE A 7 -5.26 11.28 -26.74
N ALA A 8 -6.56 11.12 -26.49
CA ALA A 8 -7.21 11.78 -25.37
C ALA A 8 -6.65 11.19 -24.07
N THR A 9 -5.75 11.92 -23.42
CA THR A 9 -5.25 11.57 -22.09
C THR A 9 -6.39 11.78 -21.09
N ILE A 10 -7.13 10.72 -20.78
CA ILE A 10 -8.14 10.73 -19.71
C ILE A 10 -7.39 10.76 -18.38
N HIS A 11 -7.52 11.87 -17.65
CA HIS A 11 -6.92 12.00 -16.32
C HIS A 11 -7.71 11.15 -15.32
N CYS A 12 -7.05 10.34 -14.49
CA CYS A 12 -7.70 9.63 -13.39
C CYS A 12 -7.37 10.33 -12.06
N THR A 13 -8.35 10.45 -11.17
CA THR A 13 -8.13 10.92 -9.79
C THR A 13 -8.12 9.73 -8.86
N GLU A 14 -6.99 9.46 -8.22
CA GLU A 14 -6.92 8.51 -7.12
C GLU A 14 -7.04 9.29 -5.82
N LYS A 15 -7.81 8.78 -4.84
CA LYS A 15 -8.04 9.40 -3.52
C LYS A 15 -8.06 8.32 -2.44
N ILE A 16 -7.43 8.54 -1.30
CA ILE A 16 -7.68 7.70 -0.11
C ILE A 16 -8.91 8.23 0.63
N THR A 17 -9.86 7.34 0.90
CA THR A 17 -11.09 7.63 1.64
C THR A 17 -10.97 7.24 3.10
N HIS A 18 -10.40 6.06 3.40
CA HIS A 18 -10.33 5.54 4.79
C HIS A 18 -9.05 4.77 5.07
N LEU A 19 -8.54 4.91 6.31
CA LEU A 19 -7.39 4.21 6.85
C LEU A 19 -7.73 3.53 8.18
N ILE A 20 -7.77 2.21 8.22
CA ILE A 20 -8.29 1.44 9.35
C ILE A 20 -7.22 0.50 9.90
N TYR A 21 -6.92 0.62 11.19
CA TYR A 21 -6.07 -0.34 11.88
C TYR A 21 -6.67 -1.76 11.82
N CYS A 22 -5.87 -2.75 11.46
CA CYS A 22 -6.31 -4.14 11.45
C CYS A 22 -6.49 -4.64 12.89
N ASN A 23 -7.70 -5.03 13.27
CA ASN A 23 -7.88 -5.68 14.56
C ASN A 23 -7.22 -7.08 14.56
N SER A 24 -6.63 -7.47 15.70
CA SER A 24 -5.89 -8.74 15.84
C SER A 24 -6.74 -9.98 15.51
N PHE A 25 -8.07 -9.85 15.66
CA PHE A 25 -9.02 -10.93 15.45
C PHE A 25 -9.19 -11.38 13.99
N PHE A 26 -8.99 -10.48 13.01
CA PHE A 26 -9.31 -10.79 11.60
C PHE A 26 -8.08 -10.76 10.68
N SER A 27 -7.15 -9.83 10.87
CA SER A 27 -6.02 -9.69 9.93
C SER A 27 -4.78 -9.02 10.52
N GLY A 28 -4.81 -8.63 11.80
CA GLY A 28 -3.70 -7.96 12.47
C GLY A 28 -2.78 -8.94 13.23
N PRO A 29 -1.62 -8.45 13.71
CA PRO A 29 -0.67 -9.24 14.47
C PRO A 29 -1.30 -9.76 15.78
N LYS A 30 -0.66 -10.79 16.38
CA LYS A 30 -0.95 -11.17 17.77
C LYS A 30 -0.65 -10.00 18.69
N LYS A 31 -1.37 -9.88 19.80
CA LYS A 31 -1.30 -8.69 20.68
C LYS A 31 0.13 -8.48 21.21
N GLU A 32 0.79 -9.58 21.56
CA GLU A 32 2.16 -9.65 22.06
C GLU A 32 3.22 -9.31 21.00
N ASN A 33 2.88 -9.39 19.70
CA ASN A 33 3.79 -9.11 18.59
C ASN A 33 3.61 -7.70 18.03
N LEU A 34 2.59 -6.96 18.45
CA LEU A 34 2.32 -5.61 17.95
C LEU A 34 3.44 -4.66 18.39
N LEU A 35 4.23 -4.16 17.43
CA LEU A 35 5.31 -3.20 17.69
C LEU A 35 5.01 -1.81 17.15
N ILE A 36 4.17 -1.68 16.13
CA ILE A 36 3.83 -0.37 15.55
C ILE A 36 2.35 -0.29 15.18
N LYS A 37 1.73 0.82 15.57
CA LYS A 37 0.33 1.12 15.27
C LYS A 37 0.20 2.55 14.76
N PHE A 38 -0.19 2.65 13.50
CA PHE A 38 -0.60 3.91 12.89
C PHE A 38 -2.03 4.29 13.31
N PRO A 39 -2.35 5.59 13.44
CA PRO A 39 -3.70 6.04 13.79
C PRO A 39 -4.71 5.67 12.70
N SER A 40 -6.00 5.67 13.03
CA SER A 40 -7.05 5.47 12.02
C SER A 40 -7.52 6.82 11.49
N TYR A 41 -8.10 6.86 10.30
CA TYR A 41 -8.75 8.06 9.75
C TYR A 41 -9.84 8.67 10.66
N LYS A 42 -10.41 7.87 11.58
CA LYS A 42 -11.40 8.34 12.57
C LYS A 42 -10.76 9.06 13.76
N THR A 43 -9.45 8.96 13.92
CA THR A 43 -8.72 9.63 15.00
C THR A 43 -8.70 11.13 14.74
N ALA A 44 -9.10 11.92 15.74
CA ALA A 44 -9.14 13.38 15.62
C ALA A 44 -7.75 13.93 15.25
N GLY A 45 -7.70 14.85 14.28
CA GLY A 45 -6.48 15.49 13.82
C GLY A 45 -5.62 14.63 12.87
N VAL A 46 -6.10 13.47 12.41
CA VAL A 46 -5.47 12.75 11.29
C VAL A 46 -5.86 13.40 9.97
N GLU A 47 -4.86 13.69 9.15
CA GLU A 47 -4.99 14.28 7.83
C GLU A 47 -4.28 13.42 6.77
N PHE A 48 -4.65 13.66 5.51
CA PHE A 48 -4.06 12.99 4.35
C PHE A 48 -3.41 14.03 3.47
N HIS A 49 -2.09 13.94 3.32
CA HIS A 49 -1.37 14.72 2.32
C HIS A 49 -1.18 13.87 1.07
N GLU A 50 -1.78 14.32 -0.03
CA GLU A 50 -1.55 13.76 -1.35
C GLU A 50 -0.26 14.37 -1.94
N GLU A 51 0.59 13.53 -2.49
CA GLU A 51 1.79 13.91 -3.23
C GLU A 51 1.96 13.00 -4.44
N THR A 52 2.47 13.51 -5.55
CA THR A 52 2.80 12.68 -6.72
C THR A 52 4.30 12.37 -6.70
N ASN A 53 4.67 11.10 -6.80
CA ASN A 53 6.08 10.73 -6.87
C ASN A 53 6.65 11.02 -8.29
N ALA A 54 7.97 10.88 -8.44
CA ALA A 54 8.64 11.09 -9.73
C ALA A 54 8.19 10.14 -10.84
N GLN A 55 7.51 9.04 -10.49
CA GLN A 55 6.99 8.03 -11.41
C GLN A 55 5.53 8.30 -11.82
N GLY A 56 4.90 9.35 -11.27
CA GLY A 56 3.51 9.69 -11.55
C GLY A 56 2.49 8.96 -10.68
N HIS A 57 2.91 8.16 -9.70
CA HIS A 57 2.00 7.54 -8.73
C HIS A 57 1.53 8.59 -7.74
N LYS A 58 0.22 8.62 -7.47
CA LYS A 58 -0.29 9.36 -6.32
C LYS A 58 0.03 8.59 -5.06
N CYS A 59 0.70 9.27 -4.16
CA CYS A 59 1.05 8.78 -2.85
C CYS A 59 0.35 9.60 -1.79
N PHE A 60 0.02 8.94 -0.70
CA PHE A 60 -0.68 9.53 0.41
C PHE A 60 0.15 9.32 1.65
N ARG A 61 0.35 10.40 2.37
CA ARG A 61 1.01 10.40 3.66
C ARG A 61 -0.04 10.68 4.71
N MET A 62 -0.30 9.69 5.56
CA MET A 62 -1.13 9.93 6.73
C MET A 62 -0.32 10.76 7.73
N SER A 63 -0.69 12.01 7.87
CA SER A 63 -0.12 12.96 8.83
C SER A 63 -1.12 13.24 9.95
N GLY A 64 -0.63 13.81 11.03
CA GLY A 64 -1.47 14.06 12.20
C GLY A 64 -1.87 12.78 12.94
N GLY A 65 -2.40 12.96 14.15
CA GLY A 65 -2.54 11.86 15.12
C GLY A 65 -1.19 11.39 15.70
N LYS A 66 -1.19 10.23 16.35
CA LYS A 66 -0.01 9.64 17.01
C LYS A 66 0.22 8.22 16.50
N VAL A 67 1.44 7.94 16.06
CA VAL A 67 1.92 6.59 15.80
C VAL A 67 2.49 6.04 17.10
N GLU A 68 1.93 4.93 17.56
CA GLU A 68 2.40 4.23 18.76
C GLU A 68 3.44 3.17 18.36
N VAL A 69 4.62 3.26 18.94
CA VAL A 69 5.65 2.22 18.88
C VAL A 69 5.71 1.54 20.25
N PHE A 70 5.35 0.28 20.30
CA PHE A 70 5.28 -0.48 21.55
C PHE A 70 6.64 -1.07 21.92
N PRO A 71 6.91 -1.32 23.22
CA PRO A 71 8.12 -2.01 23.65
C PRO A 71 8.33 -3.35 22.94
N PRO A 72 9.58 -3.70 22.55
CA PRO A 72 10.83 -2.98 22.83
C PRO A 72 11.14 -1.83 21.84
N GLY A 73 10.29 -1.59 20.85
CA GLY A 73 10.56 -0.72 19.71
C GLY A 73 10.98 -1.49 18.45
N LEU A 74 11.28 -0.76 17.39
CA LEU A 74 11.85 -1.30 16.16
C LEU A 74 13.37 -1.35 16.28
N ASN A 75 13.95 -2.54 16.14
CA ASN A 75 15.38 -2.78 16.13
C ASN A 75 16.04 -2.23 14.85
N GLY A 76 17.06 -1.39 15.02
CA GLY A 76 17.84 -0.77 13.93
C GLY A 76 18.79 -1.71 13.17
N SER A 77 18.86 -2.98 13.54
CA SER A 77 19.62 -4.02 12.81
C SER A 77 18.71 -4.94 11.99
N LYS A 78 17.39 -4.70 12.00
CA LYS A 78 16.41 -5.47 11.23
C LYS A 78 15.88 -4.67 10.04
N LYS A 79 15.54 -5.38 8.97
CA LYS A 79 14.73 -4.85 7.87
C LYS A 79 13.26 -5.11 8.14
N TYR A 80 12.41 -4.21 7.66
CA TYR A 80 10.97 -4.30 7.85
C TYR A 80 10.29 -4.47 6.51
N TYR A 81 9.53 -5.55 6.39
CA TYR A 81 8.89 -5.97 5.16
C TYR A 81 7.41 -5.61 5.22
N VAL A 82 6.81 -5.26 4.08
CA VAL A 82 5.37 -5.09 3.98
C VAL A 82 4.81 -5.95 2.88
N HIS A 83 3.83 -6.78 3.22
CA HIS A 83 2.91 -7.32 2.22
C HIS A 83 1.80 -6.29 1.99
N LEU A 84 1.79 -5.69 0.80
CA LEU A 84 0.66 -4.89 0.33
C LEU A 84 -0.25 -5.84 -0.44
N GLU A 85 -1.46 -6.07 0.05
CA GLU A 85 -2.48 -6.80 -0.69
C GLU A 85 -3.41 -5.81 -1.37
N THR A 86 -3.50 -5.84 -2.69
CA THR A 86 -4.35 -4.91 -3.46
C THR A 86 -5.56 -5.65 -4.00
N ARG A 87 -6.74 -5.05 -3.87
CA ARG A 87 -8.02 -5.59 -4.38
C ARG A 87 -8.76 -4.52 -5.16
N ILE A 88 -9.22 -4.87 -6.37
CA ILE A 88 -10.16 -4.04 -7.13
C ILE A 88 -11.58 -4.40 -6.67
N GLY A 89 -12.23 -3.47 -5.98
CA GLY A 89 -13.52 -3.66 -5.33
C GLY A 89 -13.41 -4.09 -3.87
N ILE A 90 -14.40 -3.69 -3.04
CA ILE A 90 -14.44 -4.03 -1.60
C ILE A 90 -14.49 -5.55 -1.36
N HIS A 91 -15.14 -6.28 -2.27
CA HIS A 91 -15.22 -7.74 -2.27
C HIS A 91 -14.36 -8.39 -3.37
N GLY A 92 -13.41 -7.63 -3.92
CA GLY A 92 -12.47 -8.12 -4.92
C GLY A 92 -11.58 -9.24 -4.37
N LYS A 93 -11.10 -10.10 -5.27
CA LYS A 93 -10.01 -11.02 -4.96
C LYS A 93 -8.69 -10.24 -4.90
N PRO A 94 -7.69 -10.70 -4.13
CA PRO A 94 -6.35 -10.14 -4.20
C PRO A 94 -5.79 -10.20 -5.63
N GLU A 95 -5.28 -9.07 -6.12
CA GLU A 95 -4.60 -9.00 -7.40
C GLU A 95 -3.24 -9.68 -7.32
N ARG A 96 -2.83 -10.40 -8.37
CA ARG A 96 -1.50 -11.03 -8.42
C ARG A 96 -0.39 -9.99 -8.31
N CYS A 97 0.75 -10.36 -7.75
CA CYS A 97 1.95 -9.51 -7.83
C CYS A 97 2.51 -9.54 -9.26
N VAL A 98 2.85 -8.37 -9.80
CA VAL A 98 3.60 -8.22 -11.06
C VAL A 98 4.75 -7.24 -10.88
N ASN A 99 5.80 -7.42 -11.68
CA ASN A 99 6.98 -6.53 -11.73
C ASN A 99 7.74 -6.41 -10.40
N ALA A 100 7.68 -7.42 -9.53
CA ALA A 100 8.65 -7.58 -8.46
C ALA A 100 10.06 -7.80 -9.04
N ASP A 101 11.08 -7.33 -8.34
CA ASP A 101 12.46 -7.56 -8.77
C ASP A 101 12.90 -9.01 -8.57
N SER A 102 14.14 -9.33 -8.96
CA SER A 102 14.71 -10.67 -8.82
C SER A 102 14.82 -11.18 -7.38
N ASN A 103 14.68 -10.29 -6.38
CA ASN A 103 14.66 -10.63 -4.97
C ASN A 103 13.22 -10.72 -4.42
N GLY A 104 12.19 -10.65 -5.27
CA GLY A 104 10.79 -10.64 -4.82
C GLY A 104 10.38 -9.34 -4.13
N CYS A 105 11.10 -8.24 -4.39
CA CYS A 105 10.85 -6.94 -3.77
C CYS A 105 10.20 -5.96 -4.74
N GLY A 106 9.18 -5.25 -4.27
CA GLY A 106 8.43 -4.26 -5.04
C GLY A 106 7.42 -4.89 -5.98
N GLY A 107 6.87 -4.04 -6.86
CA GLY A 107 5.89 -4.43 -7.86
C GLY A 107 4.53 -3.78 -7.64
N ILE A 108 3.55 -4.22 -8.43
CA ILE A 108 2.16 -3.76 -8.39
C ILE A 108 1.25 -4.94 -8.08
N GLY A 109 0.18 -4.71 -7.33
CA GLY A 109 -0.81 -5.72 -6.95
C GLY A 109 -0.57 -6.19 -5.51
N SER A 110 -0.67 -7.50 -5.27
CA SER A 110 -0.41 -8.07 -3.95
C SER A 110 1.06 -8.49 -3.78
N CYS A 111 1.94 -7.52 -3.52
CA CYS A 111 3.40 -7.67 -3.53
C CYS A 111 4.08 -7.47 -2.16
N VAL A 112 5.35 -7.88 -2.06
CA VAL A 112 6.20 -7.64 -0.88
C VAL A 112 7.15 -6.47 -1.13
N HIS A 113 7.23 -5.55 -0.17
CA HIS A 113 8.21 -4.46 -0.12
C HIS A 113 9.21 -4.73 1.00
N CYS A 114 10.51 -4.76 0.68
CA CYS A 114 11.50 -5.46 1.51
C CYS A 114 12.20 -4.63 2.60
N ASP A 115 12.18 -3.31 2.50
CA ASP A 115 12.64 -2.44 3.58
C ASP A 115 11.92 -1.10 3.53
N ILE A 116 10.84 -0.98 4.29
CA ILE A 116 9.99 0.23 4.33
C ILE A 116 10.65 1.41 5.06
N CYS A 117 11.79 1.19 5.71
CA CYS A 117 12.58 2.22 6.40
C CYS A 117 13.68 2.82 5.51
N HIS A 118 13.81 2.33 4.27
CA HIS A 118 14.84 2.77 3.34
C HIS A 118 14.22 3.15 2.00
N THR A 119 14.82 4.11 1.30
CA THR A 119 14.49 4.37 -0.11
C THR A 119 15.30 3.44 -0.97
N MET A 120 14.66 2.37 -1.45
CA MET A 120 15.29 1.42 -2.35
C MET A 120 15.39 2.00 -3.77
N GLY A 121 16.44 1.69 -4.51
CA GLY A 121 16.52 2.03 -5.93
C GLY A 121 15.48 1.26 -6.76
N GLY A 122 14.83 1.93 -7.70
CA GLY A 122 13.82 1.34 -8.61
C GLY A 122 12.41 1.91 -8.40
N SER A 123 11.67 2.08 -9.49
CA SER A 123 10.37 2.77 -9.52
C SER A 123 9.28 2.11 -8.66
N LEU A 124 9.30 0.78 -8.54
CA LEU A 124 8.21 0.01 -7.90
C LEU A 124 8.54 -0.52 -6.51
N LYS A 125 9.66 -0.08 -5.91
CA LYS A 125 10.11 -0.64 -4.61
C LYS A 125 9.61 0.14 -3.41
N ASN A 126 9.27 1.42 -3.59
CA ASN A 126 8.94 2.35 -2.50
C ASN A 126 7.46 2.74 -2.47
N PHE A 127 6.56 1.83 -2.85
CA PHE A 127 5.12 2.09 -2.77
C PHE A 127 4.65 2.26 -1.33
N VAL A 128 5.33 1.66 -0.37
CA VAL A 128 5.04 1.83 1.05
C VAL A 128 6.32 2.13 1.80
N GLN A 129 6.30 3.19 2.59
CA GLN A 129 7.43 3.63 3.39
C GLN A 129 6.97 4.28 4.69
N ILE A 130 7.78 4.13 5.74
CA ILE A 130 7.62 4.91 6.97
C ILE A 130 8.44 6.18 6.82
N PHE A 131 7.82 7.32 7.10
CA PHE A 131 8.46 8.62 7.13
C PHE A 131 8.55 9.13 8.56
N GLN A 132 9.62 9.84 8.87
CA GLN A 132 9.78 10.64 10.07
C GLN A 132 10.04 12.10 9.67
N GLY A 133 9.10 12.99 9.96
CA GLY A 133 9.07 14.33 9.37
C GLY A 133 8.94 14.23 7.84
N ASN A 134 9.86 14.82 7.09
CA ASN A 134 9.81 14.84 5.61
C ASN A 134 10.80 13.89 4.93
N LYS A 135 11.33 12.91 5.67
CA LYS A 135 12.29 11.93 5.14
C LYS A 135 11.90 10.51 5.55
N PRO A 136 12.37 9.48 4.84
CA PRO A 136 12.24 8.09 5.27
C PRO A 136 12.74 7.92 6.70
N ALA A 137 11.99 7.19 7.52
CA ALA A 137 12.34 6.89 8.91
C ALA A 137 13.52 5.92 8.95
N GLN A 138 14.49 6.16 9.83
CA GLN A 138 15.71 5.35 9.92
C GLN A 138 15.53 4.09 10.80
N CYS A 139 14.34 3.47 10.76
CA CYS A 139 14.01 2.34 11.62
C CYS A 139 14.83 1.07 11.37
N SER A 140 15.41 0.90 10.18
CA SER A 140 16.28 -0.24 9.84
C SER A 140 17.78 0.04 9.96
N SER A 141 18.17 1.22 10.46
CA SER A 141 19.59 1.58 10.71
C SER A 141 19.84 2.15 12.10
N GLN A 142 18.92 2.94 12.64
CA GLN A 142 18.98 3.51 14.00
C GLN A 142 17.97 2.85 14.94
N GLY A 143 16.92 2.24 14.38
CA GLY A 143 15.79 1.74 15.15
C GLY A 143 14.80 2.85 15.47
N LEU A 144 13.67 2.47 16.05
CA LEU A 144 12.70 3.38 16.65
C LEU A 144 12.40 2.90 18.07
N PRO A 145 12.82 3.64 19.11
CA PRO A 145 12.46 3.32 20.47
C PRO A 145 10.95 3.24 20.68
N ALA A 146 10.54 2.58 21.77
CA ALA A 146 9.13 2.63 22.18
C ALA A 146 8.72 4.07 22.53
N GLY A 147 7.53 4.48 22.10
CA GLY A 147 7.02 5.82 22.31
C GLY A 147 5.86 6.19 21.41
N SER A 148 5.32 7.38 21.65
CA SER A 148 4.26 7.98 20.84
C SER A 148 4.86 9.08 19.96
N TYR A 149 4.75 8.94 18.65
CA TYR A 149 5.36 9.82 17.67
C TYR A 149 4.31 10.64 16.92
N THR A 150 4.52 11.95 16.82
CA THR A 150 3.67 12.87 16.03
C THR A 150 4.25 13.19 14.65
N ASP A 151 5.51 12.82 14.43
CA ASP A 151 6.26 13.04 13.19
C ASP A 151 6.39 11.77 12.34
N LEU A 152 5.94 10.62 12.84
CA LEU A 152 5.88 9.38 12.06
C LEU A 152 4.64 9.33 11.18
N SER A 153 4.81 8.88 9.94
CA SER A 153 3.73 8.70 8.97
C SER A 153 3.93 7.46 8.12
N LEU A 154 2.84 6.81 7.69
CA LEU A 154 2.87 5.77 6.67
C LEU A 154 2.58 6.44 5.32
N LYS A 155 3.54 6.38 4.40
CA LYS A 155 3.36 6.76 3.01
C LYS A 155 2.93 5.54 2.22
N VAL A 156 1.85 5.66 1.45
CA VAL A 156 1.41 4.61 0.51
C VAL A 156 1.07 5.21 -0.85
N CYS A 157 1.67 4.66 -1.89
CA CYS A 157 1.41 4.99 -3.29
C CYS A 157 0.40 4.04 -3.90
N LEU A 158 -0.42 4.57 -4.81
CA LEU A 158 -1.39 3.80 -5.57
C LEU A 158 -0.84 3.49 -6.97
N PRO A 159 -1.16 2.31 -7.51
CA PRO A 159 -0.83 2.00 -8.90
C PRO A 159 -1.61 2.92 -9.84
N THR A 160 -0.97 3.36 -10.91
CA THR A 160 -1.65 4.10 -11.97
C THR A 160 -2.68 3.22 -12.69
N LYS A 161 -3.66 3.85 -13.34
CA LYS A 161 -4.58 3.15 -14.27
C LYS A 161 -3.84 2.21 -15.23
N ASN A 162 -2.78 2.70 -15.87
CA ASN A 162 -2.02 1.92 -16.86
C ASN A 162 -1.38 0.66 -16.26
N GLU A 163 -1.00 0.71 -14.99
CA GLU A 163 -0.47 -0.45 -14.27
C GLU A 163 -1.59 -1.40 -13.79
N LEU A 164 -2.82 -0.89 -13.63
CA LEU A 164 -3.99 -1.68 -13.24
C LEU A 164 -4.67 -2.40 -14.40
N LEU A 165 -4.67 -1.81 -15.60
CA LEU A 165 -5.31 -2.38 -16.79
C LEU A 165 -4.91 -3.84 -17.06
N PRO A 166 -3.62 -4.25 -16.94
CA PRO A 166 -3.21 -5.64 -17.16
C PRO A 166 -3.76 -6.66 -16.16
N PHE A 167 -4.36 -6.23 -15.04
CA PHE A 167 -5.11 -7.12 -14.15
C PHE A 167 -6.52 -7.40 -14.65
N LEU A 168 -7.10 -6.48 -15.43
CA LEU A 168 -8.43 -6.65 -15.99
C LEU A 168 -8.42 -7.55 -17.23
N ASP A 169 -7.53 -7.27 -18.17
CA ASP A 169 -7.32 -8.09 -19.37
C ASP A 169 -5.91 -7.85 -19.92
N GLN A 170 -5.31 -8.85 -20.55
CA GLN A 170 -4.00 -8.69 -21.21
C GLN A 170 -4.11 -7.86 -22.50
N ASN A 171 -5.29 -7.82 -23.11
CA ASN A 171 -5.58 -6.95 -24.24
C ASN A 171 -5.96 -5.55 -23.74
N ALA A 172 -5.13 -4.55 -24.08
CA ALA A 172 -5.32 -3.17 -23.62
C ALA A 172 -6.69 -2.58 -23.99
N SER A 173 -7.20 -2.83 -25.21
CA SER A 173 -8.50 -2.30 -25.62
C SER A 173 -9.66 -2.92 -24.84
N ARG A 174 -9.57 -4.23 -24.56
CA ARG A 174 -10.58 -4.91 -23.73
C ARG A 174 -10.46 -4.53 -22.27
N ALA A 175 -9.25 -4.35 -21.76
CA ALA A 175 -9.00 -3.87 -20.40
C ALA A 175 -9.61 -2.48 -20.20
N GLU A 176 -9.46 -1.59 -21.18
CA GLU A 176 -10.08 -0.26 -21.17
C GLU A 176 -11.61 -0.35 -21.19
N GLN A 177 -12.20 -1.19 -22.04
CA GLN A 177 -13.65 -1.41 -22.04
C GLN A 177 -14.15 -1.98 -20.72
N LEU A 178 -13.43 -2.93 -20.12
CA LEU A 178 -13.77 -3.48 -18.81
C LEU A 178 -13.61 -2.42 -17.72
N TRP A 179 -12.58 -1.59 -17.78
CA TRP A 179 -12.38 -0.46 -16.87
C TRP A 179 -13.57 0.50 -16.95
N ASP A 180 -13.96 0.92 -18.15
CA ASP A 180 -15.10 1.81 -18.38
C ASP A 180 -16.42 1.16 -17.92
N LEU A 181 -16.58 -0.15 -18.13
CA LEU A 181 -17.71 -0.91 -17.57
C LEU A 181 -17.67 -0.94 -16.04
N PHE A 182 -16.51 -1.10 -15.41
CA PHE A 182 -16.38 -1.08 -13.94
C PHE A 182 -16.73 0.30 -13.38
N VAL A 183 -16.21 1.38 -13.99
CA VAL A 183 -16.54 2.75 -13.62
C VAL A 183 -18.03 3.02 -13.82
N SER A 184 -18.61 2.68 -14.97
CA SER A 184 -20.01 2.99 -15.29
C SER A 184 -21.04 2.12 -14.57
N SER A 185 -20.74 0.83 -14.31
CA SER A 185 -21.70 -0.12 -13.72
C SER A 185 -21.64 -0.21 -12.19
N ARG A 186 -20.44 -0.06 -11.59
CA ARG A 186 -20.27 -0.21 -10.13
C ARG A 186 -20.24 1.12 -9.39
N ALA A 187 -20.08 2.23 -10.10
CA ALA A 187 -20.04 3.51 -9.45
C ALA A 187 -21.37 4.24 -9.59
N ARG A 188 -22.13 4.30 -8.49
CA ARG A 188 -23.10 5.38 -8.31
C ARG A 188 -22.42 6.78 -8.31
N SER A 189 -21.08 6.84 -8.29
CA SER A 189 -20.25 8.05 -8.17
C SER A 189 -19.10 8.19 -9.19
N GLY A 190 -18.96 7.32 -10.18
CA GLY A 190 -17.82 7.33 -11.13
C GLY A 190 -16.45 6.90 -10.55
N GLU A 191 -16.39 6.26 -9.38
CA GLU A 191 -15.15 5.80 -8.74
C GLU A 191 -15.09 4.27 -8.53
N ILE A 192 -13.93 3.65 -8.79
CA ILE A 192 -13.63 2.26 -8.49
C ILE A 192 -12.94 2.17 -7.12
N PRO A 193 -13.50 1.46 -6.14
CA PRO A 193 -12.83 1.29 -4.86
C PRO A 193 -11.62 0.34 -5.00
N LEU A 194 -10.45 0.81 -4.58
CA LEU A 194 -9.26 0.02 -4.32
C LEU A 194 -9.15 -0.22 -2.82
N VAL A 195 -9.01 -1.48 -2.43
CA VAL A 195 -8.73 -1.83 -1.03
C VAL A 195 -7.32 -2.38 -0.95
N ILE A 196 -6.47 -1.72 -0.18
CA ILE A 196 -5.08 -2.12 0.07
C ILE A 196 -4.92 -2.50 1.54
N ALA A 197 -4.46 -3.70 1.83
CA ALA A 197 -4.08 -4.10 3.19
C ALA A 197 -2.55 -4.18 3.30
N ALA A 198 -1.98 -3.28 4.08
CA ALA A 198 -0.55 -3.25 4.40
C ALA A 198 -0.30 -4.02 5.71
N ARG A 199 0.47 -5.11 5.62
CA ARG A 199 0.86 -5.92 6.79
C ARG A 199 2.38 -5.86 6.94
N ILE A 200 2.84 -5.41 8.10
CA ILE A 200 4.24 -5.13 8.39
C ILE A 200 4.85 -6.33 9.13
N PHE A 201 6.03 -6.74 8.70
CA PHE A 201 6.77 -7.87 9.24
C PHE A 201 8.20 -7.49 9.63
N ASP A 202 8.71 -8.06 10.71
CA ASP A 202 10.09 -7.87 11.18
C ASP A 202 11.03 -9.02 10.74
N ARG A 203 10.58 -9.81 9.76
CA ARG A 203 11.32 -10.91 9.13
C ARG A 203 11.14 -10.88 7.61
N PRO A 204 12.08 -11.48 6.85
CA PRO A 204 11.92 -11.65 5.42
C PRO A 204 10.68 -12.49 5.07
N ILE A 205 9.91 -11.99 4.11
CA ILE A 205 8.73 -12.68 3.55
C ILE A 205 8.72 -12.70 2.01
N ASN A 206 9.71 -12.09 1.36
CA ASN A 206 9.78 -11.85 -0.09
C ASN A 206 10.00 -13.10 -0.94
N ASN A 207 10.47 -14.19 -0.34
CA ASN A 207 10.76 -15.45 -1.03
C ASN A 207 9.88 -16.61 -0.54
N LEU A 208 8.78 -16.33 0.16
CA LEU A 208 7.84 -17.34 0.60
C LEU A 208 7.02 -17.88 -0.57
N SER A 209 6.71 -19.17 -0.54
CA SER A 209 5.72 -19.75 -1.44
C SER A 209 4.32 -19.18 -1.15
N ALA A 210 3.41 -19.31 -2.11
CA ALA A 210 2.02 -18.88 -1.93
C ALA A 210 1.34 -19.55 -0.72
N LYS A 211 1.69 -20.81 -0.43
CA LYS A 211 1.17 -21.53 0.74
C LYS A 211 1.68 -20.93 2.05
N GLU A 212 2.99 -20.70 2.15
CA GLU A 212 3.60 -20.10 3.34
C GLU A 212 3.10 -18.67 3.56
N MET A 213 2.96 -17.88 2.49
CA MET A 213 2.39 -16.54 2.57
C MET A 213 0.94 -16.60 3.08
N ASN A 214 0.09 -17.49 2.55
CA ASN A 214 -1.29 -17.61 3.03
C ASN A 214 -1.37 -18.01 4.51
N ASP A 215 -0.57 -18.98 4.96
CA ASP A 215 -0.47 -19.34 6.38
C ASP A 215 -0.04 -18.14 7.23
N LEU A 216 0.95 -17.38 6.77
CA LEU A 216 1.45 -16.20 7.46
C LEU A 216 0.39 -15.09 7.59
N LEU A 217 -0.43 -14.91 6.57
CA LEU A 217 -1.45 -13.86 6.51
C LEU A 217 -2.68 -14.18 7.35
N HIS A 218 -3.02 -15.46 7.51
CA HIS A 218 -4.29 -15.89 8.09
C HIS A 218 -4.14 -16.63 9.42
N ASP A 219 -3.11 -17.46 9.55
CA ASP A 219 -3.01 -18.45 10.62
C ASP A 219 -1.86 -18.14 11.59
N SER A 220 -0.61 -18.35 11.18
CA SER A 220 0.56 -18.27 12.08
C SER A 220 0.83 -16.83 12.53
N LYS A 221 0.70 -15.86 11.61
CA LYS A 221 0.99 -14.42 11.81
C LYS A 221 2.40 -14.18 12.34
N ASP A 222 3.31 -15.09 12.04
CA ASP A 222 4.67 -15.05 12.55
C ASP A 222 5.42 -13.81 12.03
N GLY A 223 6.13 -13.13 12.93
CA GLY A 223 6.83 -11.88 12.64
C GLY A 223 5.94 -10.71 12.15
N MET A 224 4.61 -10.83 12.14
CA MET A 224 3.74 -9.69 11.86
C MET A 224 3.74 -8.75 13.06
N ILE A 225 4.07 -7.47 12.83
CA ILE A 225 4.27 -6.48 13.89
C ILE A 225 3.34 -5.26 13.79
N GLY A 226 2.60 -5.14 12.70
CA GLY A 226 1.67 -4.04 12.46
C GLY A 226 0.82 -4.32 11.23
N CYS A 227 -0.35 -3.70 11.14
CA CYS A 227 -1.22 -3.85 9.97
C CYS A 227 -2.14 -2.65 9.82
N HIS A 228 -2.45 -2.33 8.57
CA HIS A 228 -3.28 -1.20 8.19
C HIS A 228 -4.08 -1.47 6.91
N TRP A 229 -5.38 -1.19 6.93
CA TRP A 229 -6.25 -1.18 5.76
C TRP A 229 -6.35 0.22 5.19
N ILE A 230 -6.35 0.29 3.87
CA ILE A 230 -6.36 1.49 3.08
C ILE A 230 -7.48 1.34 2.07
N TYR A 231 -8.50 2.17 2.19
CA TYR A 231 -9.57 2.27 1.23
C TYR A 231 -9.29 3.51 0.40
N ALA A 232 -8.97 3.27 -0.87
CA ALA A 232 -8.84 4.29 -1.88
C ALA A 232 -9.93 4.15 -2.92
N THR A 233 -10.18 5.22 -3.67
CA THR A 233 -10.97 5.18 -4.88
C THR A 233 -10.14 5.71 -6.04
N VAL A 234 -10.33 5.11 -7.21
CA VAL A 234 -9.76 5.57 -8.48
C VAL A 234 -10.93 5.97 -9.36
N SER A 235 -11.02 7.25 -9.70
CA SER A 235 -12.06 7.79 -10.59
C SER A 235 -11.46 8.26 -11.91
N GLN A 236 -12.28 8.29 -12.96
CA GLN A 236 -11.97 9.10 -14.14
C GLN A 236 -12.30 10.56 -13.82
N GLN A 237 -11.42 11.48 -14.18
CA GLN A 237 -11.79 12.88 -14.37
C GLN A 237 -12.56 12.95 -15.68
N ASN A 238 -13.75 13.55 -15.62
CA ASN A 238 -14.49 13.97 -16.80
C ASN A 238 -13.72 15.06 -17.56
#